data_AF-A0A6B1CXF5-F1
#
_entry.id   AF-A0A6B1CXF5-F1
#
_cell.length_a   1.000
_cell.length_b   1.000
_cell.length_c   1.000
_cell.angle_alpha   90.00
_cell.angle_beta   90.00
_cell.angle_gamma   90.00
#
_symmetry.space_group_name_H-M   'P 1'
#
loop_
_entity.id
_entity.type
_entity.pdbx_description
1 polymer ?
#
loop_
_entity_poly.entity_id
_entity_poly.type
_entity_poly.pdbx_seq_one_letter_code
_entity_poly.pdbx_strand_id
1 'polypeptide(L)'
;MTANAGPDHTAGVGDTITLSGAASTDPDNDTLTYTWEVLIGPSQILSGATDSSVTVTVPSGVGLLGVSLTVSDGQYASQDLVVITVE
;
A
#
# COMPACT_ATOMS: atom_id res chain seq x y z
N MET A 1 -6.19 -9.24 -14.00
CA MET A 1 -6.21 -8.45 -12.74
C MET A 1 -5.65 -7.04 -12.87
N THR A 2 -6.00 -6.20 -11.90
CA THR A 2 -5.45 -4.86 -11.68
C THR A 2 -5.29 -4.65 -10.17
N ALA A 3 -4.09 -4.29 -9.73
CA ALA A 3 -3.85 -3.80 -8.39
C ALA A 3 -4.27 -2.32 -8.29
N ASN A 4 -4.88 -1.95 -7.17
CA ASN A 4 -5.22 -0.56 -6.85
C ASN A 4 -5.00 -0.37 -5.34
N ALA A 5 -3.95 0.37 -5.01
CA ALA A 5 -3.50 0.64 -3.65
C ALA A 5 -4.17 1.87 -3.02
N GLY A 6 -4.95 2.62 -3.82
CA GLY A 6 -5.55 3.89 -3.47
C GLY A 6 -4.79 5.09 -4.04
N PRO A 7 -5.27 6.32 -3.77
CA PRO A 7 -4.61 7.54 -4.22
C PRO A 7 -3.35 7.85 -3.40
N ASP A 8 -2.52 8.75 -3.93
CA ASP A 8 -1.42 9.37 -3.19
C ASP A 8 -1.94 10.25 -2.04
N HIS A 9 -1.10 10.42 -1.02
CA HIS A 9 -1.42 11.16 0.19
C HIS A 9 -0.40 12.27 0.51
N THR A 10 -0.86 13.24 1.28
CA THR A 10 -0.03 14.22 1.98
C THR A 10 -0.38 14.17 3.46
N ALA A 11 0.61 14.10 4.34
CA ALA A 11 0.39 13.99 5.79
C ALA A 11 1.59 14.50 6.59
N GLY A 12 1.33 14.91 7.83
CA GLY A 12 2.36 15.35 8.76
C GLY A 12 3.00 14.21 9.53
N VAL A 13 4.14 14.48 10.16
CA VAL A 13 4.79 13.55 11.08
C VAL A 13 3.85 13.12 12.20
N GLY A 14 3.70 11.81 12.39
CA GLY A 14 2.85 11.21 13.43
C GLY A 14 1.42 10.90 12.97
N ASP A 15 1.00 11.37 11.80
CA ASP A 15 -0.30 11.04 11.23
C ASP A 15 -0.38 9.55 10.87
N THR A 16 -1.60 9.01 10.88
CA THR A 16 -1.90 7.64 10.45
C THR A 16 -2.73 7.66 9.18
N ILE A 17 -2.25 6.98 8.14
CA ILE A 17 -2.96 6.80 6.87
C ILE A 17 -3.37 5.33 6.74
N THR A 18 -4.60 5.08 6.31
CA THR A 18 -5.06 3.75 5.91
C THR A 18 -4.99 3.63 4.40
N LEU A 19 -4.20 2.68 3.91
CA LEU A 19 -4.15 2.30 2.49
C LEU A 19 -5.04 1.08 2.28
N SER A 20 -5.73 1.01 1.14
CA SER A 20 -6.67 -0.07 0.86
C SER A 20 -6.50 -0.61 -0.55
N GLY A 21 -6.33 -1.92 -0.62
CA GLY A 21 -6.29 -2.71 -1.85
C GLY A 21 -7.67 -3.10 -2.36
N ALA A 22 -8.76 -2.74 -1.66
CA ALA A 22 -10.10 -3.25 -1.91
C ALA A 22 -10.70 -2.84 -3.27
N ALA A 23 -10.13 -1.83 -3.93
CA ALA A 23 -10.49 -1.44 -5.29
C ALA A 23 -9.77 -2.26 -6.37
N SER A 24 -8.93 -3.23 -5.98
CA SER A 24 -8.29 -4.17 -6.90
C SER A 24 -9.32 -5.13 -7.48
N THR A 25 -9.10 -5.55 -8.72
CA THR A 25 -10.07 -6.37 -9.44
C THR A 25 -9.39 -7.50 -10.19
N ASP A 26 -10.06 -8.64 -10.25
CA ASP A 26 -9.72 -9.71 -11.17
C ASP A 26 -10.85 -9.95 -12.20
N PRO A 27 -10.59 -9.97 -13.51
CA PRO A 27 -11.60 -10.18 -14.55
C PRO A 27 -12.27 -11.56 -14.50
N ASP A 28 -11.54 -12.58 -14.03
CA ASP A 28 -12.02 -13.95 -13.88
C ASP A 28 -12.68 -14.14 -12.50
N ASN A 29 -12.64 -13.10 -11.67
CA ASN A 29 -13.29 -12.98 -10.38
C ASN A 29 -12.72 -13.96 -9.34
N ASP A 30 -11.44 -14.32 -9.51
CA ASP A 30 -10.67 -15.17 -8.62
C ASP A 30 -10.40 -14.51 -7.26
N THR A 31 -10.05 -15.35 -6.27
CA THR A 31 -9.69 -14.85 -4.93
C THR A 31 -8.36 -14.12 -4.97
N LEU A 32 -8.36 -12.88 -4.48
CA LEU A 32 -7.17 -12.04 -4.44
C LEU A 32 -6.40 -12.17 -3.13
N THR A 33 -5.08 -12.21 -3.25
CA THR A 33 -4.11 -12.10 -2.15
C THR A 33 -3.38 -10.76 -2.24
N TYR A 34 -3.00 -10.20 -1.09
CA TYR A 34 -2.42 -8.87 -0.98
C TYR A 34 -1.05 -8.95 -0.30
N THR A 35 -0.10 -8.15 -0.75
CA THR A 35 1.20 -7.99 -0.10
C THR A 35 1.65 -6.54 -0.23
N TRP A 36 1.91 -5.90 0.90
CA TRP A 36 2.33 -4.52 1.00
C TRP A 36 3.80 -4.44 1.39
N GLU A 37 4.55 -3.56 0.73
CA GLU A 37 5.98 -3.34 0.99
C GLU A 37 6.30 -1.84 0.98
N VAL A 38 7.16 -1.41 1.91
CA VAL A 38 7.70 -0.05 1.92
C VAL A 38 8.95 -0.01 1.05
N LEU A 39 8.85 0.63 -0.11
CA LEU A 39 9.96 0.81 -1.06
C LEU A 39 10.82 2.04 -0.73
N ILE A 40 10.20 3.08 -0.17
CA ILE A 40 10.87 4.32 0.24
C ILE A 40 10.44 4.65 1.67
N GLY A 41 11.43 4.83 2.55
CA GLY A 41 11.21 5.06 3.98
C GLY A 41 11.51 3.83 4.84
N PRO A 42 11.33 3.93 6.17
CA PRO A 42 11.59 2.82 7.08
C PRO A 42 10.51 1.73 6.98
N SER A 43 10.89 0.46 6.85
CA SER A 43 9.97 -0.68 6.65
C SER A 43 9.01 -0.94 7.82
N GLN A 44 9.39 -0.52 9.03
CA GLN A 44 8.66 -0.74 10.27
C GLN A 44 7.46 0.22 10.49
N ILE A 45 7.07 1.01 9.48
CA ILE A 45 5.89 1.90 9.51
C ILE A 45 4.58 1.18 9.15
N LEU A 46 4.68 -0.04 8.64
CA LEU A 46 3.57 -0.80 8.08
C LEU A 46 3.13 -1.89 9.07
N SER A 47 1.82 -2.00 9.30
CA SER A 47 1.21 -3.11 10.03
C SER A 47 0.15 -3.82 9.18
N GLY A 48 0.06 -5.14 9.28
CA GLY A 48 -0.88 -5.96 8.49
C GLY A 48 -0.47 -6.17 7.03
N ALA A 49 0.83 -6.32 6.73
CA ALA A 49 1.35 -6.31 5.35
C ALA A 49 0.71 -7.31 4.36
N THR A 50 -0.06 -8.30 4.82
CA THR A 50 -0.79 -9.26 3.97
C THR A 50 -2.30 -9.00 3.91
N ASP A 51 -2.79 -7.99 4.62
CA ASP A 51 -4.21 -7.65 4.69
C ASP A 51 -4.62 -6.82 3.46
N SER A 52 -5.92 -6.86 3.12
CA SER A 52 -6.48 -6.01 2.06
C SER A 52 -6.41 -4.51 2.38
N SER A 53 -6.11 -4.14 3.63
CA SER A 53 -5.89 -2.76 4.08
C SER A 53 -4.80 -2.71 5.14
N VAL A 54 -3.94 -1.71 5.05
CA VAL A 54 -2.81 -1.51 5.97
C VAL A 54 -2.86 -0.11 6.56
N THR A 55 -2.28 0.05 7.75
CA THR A 55 -2.07 1.37 8.36
C THR A 55 -0.61 1.73 8.32
N VAL A 56 -0.33 2.95 7.88
CA VAL A 56 0.99 3.58 7.84
C VAL A 56 1.03 4.71 8.85
N THR A 57 1.99 4.66 9.77
CA THR A 57 2.28 5.79 10.67
C THR A 57 3.43 6.60 10.10
N VAL A 58 3.21 7.88 9.83
CA VAL A 58 4.20 8.76 9.20
C VAL A 58 5.37 9.03 10.16
N PRO A 59 6.60 8.58 9.85
CA PRO A 59 7.75 8.77 10.72
C PRO A 59 8.34 10.18 10.56
N SER A 60 9.12 10.61 11.54
CA SER A 60 9.92 11.83 11.42
C SER A 60 11.18 11.60 10.59
N GLY A 61 11.75 12.67 10.02
CA GLY A 61 13.04 12.63 9.33
C GLY A 61 13.01 12.10 7.90
N VAL A 62 11.83 11.96 7.29
CA VAL A 62 11.63 11.62 5.88
C VAL A 62 10.79 12.71 5.21
N GLY A 63 11.01 12.96 3.91
CA GLY A 63 10.16 13.83 3.10
C GLY A 63 9.16 13.09 2.21
N LEU A 64 9.32 11.76 2.10
CA LEU A 64 8.53 10.91 1.21
C LEU A 64 8.51 9.49 1.76
N LEU A 65 7.36 8.83 1.63
CA LEU A 65 7.21 7.38 1.75
C LEU A 65 6.65 6.82 0.45
N GLY A 66 7.08 5.62 0.10
CA GLY A 66 6.58 4.86 -1.04
C GLY A 66 6.15 3.49 -0.58
N VAL A 67 4.86 3.18 -0.68
CA VAL A 67 4.28 1.90 -0.25
C VAL A 67 3.66 1.21 -1.46
N SER A 68 4.18 0.05 -1.82
CA SER A 68 3.73 -0.76 -2.95
C SER A 68 2.76 -1.83 -2.48
N LEU A 69 1.65 -1.99 -3.19
CA LEU A 69 0.76 -3.12 -3.09
C LEU A 69 1.05 -4.07 -4.25
N THR A 70 1.27 -5.35 -3.95
CA THR A 70 1.16 -6.46 -4.91
C THR A 70 -0.14 -7.20 -4.69
N VAL A 71 -0.90 -7.44 -5.76
CA VAL A 71 -2.11 -8.26 -5.76
C VAL A 71 -1.90 -9.47 -6.65
N SER A 72 -2.30 -10.65 -6.21
CA SER A 72 -2.19 -11.90 -6.98
C SER A 72 -3.44 -12.78 -6.83
N ASP A 73 -3.85 -13.44 -7.92
CA ASP A 73 -4.86 -14.49 -7.98
C ASP A 73 -4.25 -15.91 -7.85
N GLY A 74 -2.93 -16.02 -7.64
CA GLY A 74 -2.19 -17.29 -7.61
C GLY A 74 -1.59 -17.72 -8.96
N GLN A 75 -1.95 -17.07 -10.07
CA GLN A 75 -1.41 -17.31 -11.41
C GLN A 75 -0.72 -16.07 -11.98
N TYR A 76 -1.33 -14.90 -11.81
CA TYR A 76 -0.83 -13.59 -12.20
C TYR A 76 -0.60 -12.72 -10.97
N ALA A 77 0.15 -11.63 -11.16
CA ALA A 77 0.34 -10.61 -10.15
C ALA A 77 0.39 -9.23 -10.80
N SER A 78 -0.09 -8.21 -10.10
CA SER A 78 -0.04 -6.80 -10.49
C SER A 78 0.39 -5.96 -9.31
N GLN A 79 0.98 -4.79 -9.57
CA GLN A 79 1.45 -3.87 -8.55
C GLN A 79 0.90 -2.48 -8.75
N ASP A 80 0.71 -1.77 -7.63
CA ASP A 80 0.37 -0.36 -7.60
C ASP A 80 1.11 0.34 -6.45
N LEU A 81 1.51 1.59 -6.67
CA LEU A 81 2.34 2.36 -5.73
C LEU A 81 1.57 3.55 -5.19
N VAL A 82 1.54 3.68 -3.86
CA VAL A 82 1.11 4.90 -3.18
C VAL A 82 2.33 5.68 -2.73
N VAL A 83 2.33 6.98 -3.05
CA VAL A 83 3.29 7.95 -2.55
C VAL A 83 2.65 8.77 -1.44
N ILE A 84 3.34 8.89 -0.31
CA ILE A 84 2.95 9.75 0.80
C ILE A 84 3.99 10.87 0.92
N THR A 85 3.60 12.09 0.59
CA THR A 85 4.43 13.28 0.79
C THR A 85 4.33 13.71 2.25
N VAL A 86 5.48 13.90 2.91
CA VAL A 86 5.55 14.26 4.33
C VAL A 86 5.82 15.76 4.46
N GLU A 87 4.95 16.46 5.20
CA GLU A 87 5.03 17.91 5.47
C GLU A 87 5.48 18.23 6.91
#